data_AF-A0A7H8QQB9-F1
#
_entry.id   AF-A0A7H8QQB9-F1
#
_cell.length_a   1.000
_cell.length_b   1.000
_cell.length_c   1.000
_cell.angle_alpha   90.00
_cell.angle_beta   90.00
_cell.angle_gamma   90.00
#
_symmetry.space_group_name_H-M   'P 1'
#
loop_
_entity.id
_entity.type
_entity.pdbx_description
1 polymer ?
#
loop_
_entity_poly.entity_id
_entity_poly.type
_entity_poly.pdbx_seq_one_letter_code
_entity_poly.pdbx_strand_id
1 'polypeptide(L)'
;MKRVQSPGLSGGDERPAKVQHRGSSLRRAQEEPTKTKQLPLSFPPNSDSLNIVNSGLRFIPYLSAERSLRVFNWIPAPSENRKTYHISQLVSKISPSLLVSTDCGQTLWARDATSSAYNAVNYDRILESKGCFMRQSSAGPIPYDIALCERLFERIKPSKGTLFDDMYSRDFDSALQNRSKAHHLQPLLIPSAENQFIRGETRLKDVTGGYNDPWVKTDPIYGPIPQPSHTRGLKGSAFSWLQLRKLGIKIKSNNKKSLYTVREEMYFPYLTAEIKCEKQALELADRQNMHSMCIALRAVVSLAKEARSVGLCTVHQRLLGFSISHDHEGFRIYGYYPEIEDGEASFFRWPVAQLTMRTKEDRWACYRFVVNLDREFLPIHTDRLKYLLAMVYTDSDDISDYLEESADLRSYGRKVDLYC
;
A
#
# COMPACT_ATOMS: atom_id res chain seq x y z
N MET A 1 4.54 -18.35 -77.06
CA MET A 1 3.97 -17.62 -78.23
C MET A 1 3.63 -16.20 -77.77
N LYS A 2 4.50 -15.22 -78.06
CA LYS A 2 4.29 -14.03 -78.93
C LYS A 2 3.23 -13.03 -78.40
N ARG A 3 3.64 -11.90 -77.78
CA ARG A 3 3.94 -10.54 -78.34
C ARG A 3 2.67 -9.72 -78.60
N VAL A 4 2.41 -8.63 -77.84
CA VAL A 4 2.84 -7.21 -78.02
C VAL A 4 1.76 -6.40 -78.76
N GLN A 5 1.32 -5.25 -78.20
CA GLN A 5 1.62 -3.86 -78.65
C GLN A 5 0.58 -2.82 -78.17
N SER A 6 1.07 -1.72 -77.61
CA SER A 6 0.41 -0.40 -77.57
C SER A 6 0.61 0.34 -78.90
N PRO A 7 -0.16 1.40 -79.19
CA PRO A 7 0.37 2.79 -79.16
C PRO A 7 -0.73 3.80 -78.70
N GLY A 8 -0.53 5.07 -78.36
CA GLY A 8 0.59 6.01 -78.40
C GLY A 8 0.04 7.46 -78.49
N LEU A 9 0.56 8.34 -77.62
CA LEU A 9 0.90 9.77 -77.82
C LEU A 9 -0.12 10.94 -77.94
N SER A 10 0.43 12.12 -77.55
CA SER A 10 -0.02 13.54 -77.61
C SER A 10 -0.68 14.07 -76.33
N GLY A 11 -0.18 15.04 -75.57
CA GLY A 11 0.77 16.13 -75.82
C GLY A 11 0.04 17.48 -75.74
N GLY A 12 0.42 18.40 -74.84
CA GLY A 12 -0.07 19.80 -74.86
C GLY A 12 -0.17 20.50 -73.51
N ASP A 13 0.72 21.47 -73.30
CA ASP A 13 0.78 22.50 -72.25
C ASP A 13 -0.50 23.35 -72.09
N GLU A 14 -0.75 23.88 -70.88
CA GLU A 14 -0.56 25.31 -70.55
C GLU A 14 -1.14 25.67 -69.16
N ARG A 15 -0.43 26.56 -68.45
CA ARG A 15 -0.72 27.09 -67.11
C ARG A 15 -1.63 28.36 -67.18
N PRO A 16 -1.67 29.27 -66.17
CA PRO A 16 -2.84 29.46 -65.31
C PRO A 16 -3.46 30.88 -65.40
N ALA A 17 -4.73 31.04 -65.03
CA ALA A 17 -5.35 32.36 -64.91
C ALA A 17 -5.37 32.85 -63.44
N LYS A 18 -4.63 33.94 -63.20
CA LYS A 18 -4.72 34.85 -62.05
C LYS A 18 -6.03 35.64 -62.09
N VAL A 19 -6.58 35.98 -60.92
CA VAL A 19 -7.16 37.30 -60.64
C VAL A 19 -6.80 37.77 -59.22
N GLN A 20 -6.15 38.94 -59.17
CA GLN A 20 -5.78 39.86 -58.07
C GLN A 20 -7.01 40.69 -57.61
N HIS A 21 -7.08 41.58 -56.61
CA HIS A 21 -6.29 42.12 -55.50
C HIS A 21 -7.26 43.05 -54.71
N ARG A 22 -7.07 43.18 -53.40
CA ARG A 22 -7.07 44.45 -52.59
C ARG A 22 -7.18 44.03 -51.11
N GLY A 23 -6.32 44.36 -50.15
CA GLY A 23 -5.22 45.33 -50.09
C GLY A 23 -5.57 46.51 -49.18
N SER A 24 -5.23 46.43 -47.89
CA SER A 24 -4.71 47.57 -47.11
C SER A 24 -3.98 47.10 -45.85
N SER A 25 -2.78 47.61 -45.70
CA SER A 25 -1.73 47.33 -44.71
C SER A 25 -1.76 48.37 -43.58
N LEU A 26 -1.21 48.07 -42.39
CA LEU A 26 -0.37 49.01 -41.61
C LEU A 26 0.32 48.33 -40.38
N ARG A 27 1.64 48.11 -40.55
CA ARG A 27 2.81 48.35 -39.65
C ARG A 27 2.92 47.74 -38.22
N ARG A 28 3.77 46.70 -38.13
CA ARG A 28 5.11 46.60 -37.48
C ARG A 28 5.40 47.33 -36.15
N ALA A 29 5.81 46.57 -35.12
CA ALA A 29 7.04 46.79 -34.34
C ALA A 29 7.48 45.49 -33.60
N GLN A 30 8.77 45.17 -33.67
CA GLN A 30 9.47 44.13 -32.91
C GLN A 30 9.96 44.72 -31.59
N GLU A 31 10.11 43.91 -30.54
CA GLU A 31 11.26 43.94 -29.62
C GLU A 31 11.24 42.73 -28.64
N GLU A 32 12.42 42.16 -28.40
CA GLU A 32 12.80 41.18 -27.38
C GLU A 32 14.14 41.69 -26.79
N PRO A 33 14.72 41.15 -25.69
CA PRO A 33 14.20 40.80 -24.37
C PRO A 33 15.00 41.52 -23.24
N THR A 34 14.58 41.44 -21.96
CA THR A 34 15.49 41.79 -20.84
C THR A 34 15.22 40.97 -19.57
N LYS A 35 16.32 40.43 -18.99
CA LYS A 35 16.39 39.71 -17.72
C LYS A 35 16.32 40.66 -16.51
N THR A 36 15.63 40.29 -15.44
CA THR A 36 16.04 40.63 -14.06
C THR A 36 15.56 39.59 -13.04
N LYS A 37 16.44 39.19 -12.12
CA LYS A 37 16.21 38.33 -10.94
C LYS A 37 15.57 39.13 -9.79
N GLN A 38 14.72 38.52 -8.95
CA GLN A 38 14.85 38.43 -7.47
C GLN A 38 13.59 37.82 -6.78
N LEU A 39 13.78 37.46 -5.49
CA LEU A 39 13.21 36.41 -4.62
C LEU A 39 11.88 36.79 -3.89
N PRO A 40 11.32 35.95 -2.96
CA PRO A 40 9.88 35.73 -2.75
C PRO A 40 9.21 36.61 -1.67
N LEU A 41 7.89 36.74 -1.78
CA LEU A 41 7.03 37.46 -0.82
C LEU A 41 6.63 36.57 0.37
N SER A 42 6.84 37.13 1.56
CA SER A 42 6.48 36.65 2.89
C SER A 42 5.01 36.89 3.25
N PHE A 43 4.46 36.02 4.11
CA PHE A 43 3.13 36.16 4.73
C PHE A 43 3.11 37.26 5.81
N PRO A 44 2.03 38.05 5.94
CA PRO A 44 1.83 38.90 7.11
C PRO A 44 1.04 38.16 8.23
N PRO A 45 1.27 38.50 9.51
CA PRO A 45 0.50 37.98 10.63
C PRO A 45 -0.72 38.89 10.87
N ASN A 46 -1.91 38.32 11.03
CA ASN A 46 -3.03 39.04 11.62
C ASN A 46 -3.38 38.39 12.97
N SER A 47 -3.01 39.12 14.01
CA SER A 47 -3.62 39.08 15.33
C SER A 47 -4.93 39.86 15.28
N ASP A 48 -6.05 39.22 15.59
CA ASP A 48 -7.21 39.90 16.15
C ASP A 48 -7.84 38.99 17.21
N SER A 49 -7.57 39.35 18.46
CA SER A 49 -8.33 38.92 19.62
C SER A 49 -9.69 39.60 19.58
N LEU A 50 -10.77 38.90 19.97
CA LEU A 50 -11.75 39.37 20.96
C LEU A 50 -12.83 38.31 21.26
N ASN A 51 -12.98 38.07 22.55
CA ASN A 51 -14.20 37.76 23.31
C ASN A 51 -14.76 36.33 23.35
N ILE A 52 -14.26 35.66 24.39
CA ILE A 52 -14.90 34.66 25.24
C ILE A 52 -16.32 35.10 25.67
N VAL A 53 -17.30 34.21 25.48
CA VAL A 53 -18.50 34.14 26.33
C VAL A 53 -18.62 32.70 26.86
N ASN A 54 -18.54 32.62 28.19
CA ASN A 54 -18.72 31.43 29.01
C ASN A 54 -20.09 30.77 28.80
N SER A 55 -20.11 29.44 28.62
CA SER A 55 -21.21 28.62 29.12
C SER A 55 -20.76 27.20 29.48
N GLY A 56 -20.71 26.93 30.79
CA GLY A 56 -21.16 25.66 31.36
C GLY A 56 -20.23 24.44 31.32
N LEU A 57 -19.04 24.51 31.95
CA LEU A 57 -18.32 23.31 32.40
C LEU A 57 -19.09 22.65 33.56
N ARG A 58 -19.68 21.47 33.32
CA ARG A 58 -20.05 20.54 34.40
C ARG A 58 -18.91 19.54 34.60
N PHE A 59 -18.28 19.61 35.77
CA PHE A 59 -17.37 18.61 36.30
C PHE A 59 -18.06 17.25 36.41
N ILE A 60 -17.40 16.18 35.94
CA ILE A 60 -17.66 14.79 36.35
C ILE A 60 -16.34 14.23 36.89
N PRO A 61 -16.34 13.59 38.08
CA PRO A 61 -15.13 13.29 38.82
C PRO A 61 -14.36 12.09 38.25
N TYR A 62 -13.05 12.09 38.55
CA TYR A 62 -12.14 10.93 38.50
C TYR A 62 -12.81 9.64 38.98
N LEU A 63 -12.69 8.54 38.22
CA LEU A 63 -12.84 7.16 38.71
C LEU A 63 -12.07 6.16 37.82
N SER A 64 -11.59 5.10 38.47
CA SER A 64 -10.35 4.33 38.29
C SER A 64 -10.29 3.22 37.22
N ALA A 65 -9.05 2.86 36.86
CA ALA A 65 -8.39 1.55 36.61
C ALA A 65 -9.12 0.29 36.07
N GLU A 66 -10.44 0.24 35.87
CA GLU A 66 -11.14 -0.96 35.38
C GLU A 66 -11.33 -1.00 33.85
N ARG A 67 -10.75 -0.04 33.11
CA ARG A 67 -10.98 0.10 31.65
C ARG A 67 -10.09 -0.78 30.76
N SER A 68 -9.03 -1.39 31.29
CA SER A 68 -8.11 -2.22 30.50
C SER A 68 -8.64 -3.63 30.16
N LEU A 69 -9.82 -4.00 30.65
CA LEU A 69 -10.44 -5.32 30.42
C LEU A 69 -11.73 -5.31 29.59
N ARG A 70 -12.19 -4.14 29.08
CA ARG A 70 -13.45 -4.05 28.32
C ARG A 70 -13.30 -3.95 26.78
N VAL A 71 -12.10 -4.17 26.24
CA VAL A 71 -11.85 -4.07 24.79
C VAL A 71 -12.29 -5.33 24.01
N PHE A 72 -12.64 -6.44 24.68
CA PHE A 72 -12.99 -7.71 24.02
C PHE A 72 -14.46 -8.17 24.15
N ASN A 73 -15.34 -7.39 24.79
CA ASN A 73 -16.70 -7.87 25.12
C ASN A 73 -17.78 -7.74 24.02
N TRP A 74 -17.41 -7.51 22.77
CA TRP A 74 -18.38 -7.40 21.65
C TRP A 74 -18.43 -8.62 20.72
N ILE A 75 -17.87 -9.76 21.15
CA ILE A 75 -18.01 -11.05 20.45
C ILE A 75 -19.03 -11.89 21.23
N PRO A 76 -20.21 -12.23 20.68
CA PRO A 76 -21.08 -13.23 21.31
C PRO A 76 -20.35 -14.57 21.35
N ALA A 77 -20.36 -15.24 22.51
CA ALA A 77 -19.75 -16.56 22.66
C ALA A 77 -20.38 -17.56 21.66
N PRO A 78 -19.59 -18.45 21.02
CA PRO A 78 -20.14 -19.49 20.15
C PRO A 78 -21.00 -20.45 20.97
N SER A 79 -22.18 -20.80 20.47
CA SER A 79 -22.98 -21.90 21.03
C SER A 79 -22.14 -23.17 21.08
N GLU A 80 -21.99 -23.75 22.29
CA GLU A 80 -21.24 -24.97 22.55
C GLU A 80 -21.75 -26.10 21.66
N ASN A 81 -20.94 -26.48 20.67
CA ASN A 81 -20.81 -27.85 20.16
C ASN A 81 -19.68 -27.90 19.13
N ARG A 82 -18.44 -28.03 19.59
CA ARG A 82 -17.37 -28.57 18.74
C ARG A 82 -16.39 -29.41 19.54
N LYS A 83 -16.39 -30.70 19.22
CA LYS A 83 -15.42 -31.70 19.64
C LYS A 83 -14.01 -31.27 19.22
N THR A 84 -13.09 -31.33 20.17
CA THR A 84 -11.66 -31.09 20.03
C THR A 84 -11.00 -32.20 19.20
N TYR A 85 -10.26 -31.84 18.16
CA TYR A 85 -9.26 -32.73 17.55
C TYR A 85 -7.88 -32.28 18.02
N HIS A 86 -7.24 -33.15 18.81
CA HIS A 86 -5.84 -33.05 19.17
C HIS A 86 -4.96 -33.28 17.93
N ILE A 87 -4.07 -32.35 17.62
CA ILE A 87 -2.89 -32.64 16.80
C ILE A 87 -1.67 -32.37 17.68
N SER A 88 -1.16 -33.45 18.27
CA SER A 88 0.13 -33.50 18.93
C SER A 88 1.23 -33.80 17.90
N GLN A 89 2.29 -32.99 17.96
CA GLN A 89 3.69 -33.31 17.69
C GLN A 89 4.09 -33.85 16.30
N LEU A 90 4.92 -33.07 15.60
CA LEU A 90 6.30 -33.51 15.27
C LEU A 90 7.17 -32.27 14.98
N VAL A 91 7.98 -31.89 15.96
CA VAL A 91 9.10 -30.97 15.79
C VAL A 91 10.34 -31.84 15.61
N SER A 92 10.86 -31.91 14.39
CA SER A 92 12.21 -32.41 14.15
C SER A 92 13.05 -31.34 13.48
N LYS A 93 14.10 -30.95 14.21
CA LYS A 93 15.19 -30.02 13.88
C LYS A 93 15.74 -30.23 12.46
N ILE A 94 15.81 -29.17 11.65
CA ILE A 94 16.76 -29.07 10.53
C ILE A 94 17.29 -27.62 10.48
N SER A 95 18.62 -27.48 10.57
CA SER A 95 19.37 -26.22 10.45
C SER A 95 19.33 -25.66 9.02
N PRO A 96 19.50 -24.34 8.81
CA PRO A 96 19.32 -23.71 7.51
C PRO A 96 20.57 -23.87 6.63
N SER A 97 20.46 -24.65 5.56
CA SER A 97 21.40 -24.58 4.44
C SER A 97 20.77 -23.85 3.26
N LEU A 98 21.56 -22.95 2.68
CA LEU A 98 21.28 -22.18 1.47
C LEU A 98 20.90 -23.10 0.31
N LEU A 99 19.61 -23.20 0.01
CA LEU A 99 19.10 -23.66 -1.28
C LEU A 99 17.90 -22.78 -1.64
N VAL A 100 18.11 -21.96 -2.68
CA VAL A 100 17.03 -21.27 -3.40
C VAL A 100 16.09 -22.36 -3.91
N SER A 101 14.94 -22.52 -3.25
CA SER A 101 13.92 -23.48 -3.65
C SER A 101 13.12 -22.89 -4.81
N THR A 102 13.20 -23.56 -5.96
CA THR A 102 12.45 -23.28 -7.19
C THR A 102 10.96 -23.68 -7.10
N ASP A 103 10.42 -23.90 -5.89
CA ASP A 103 9.12 -24.57 -5.67
C ASP A 103 7.97 -23.64 -5.22
N CYS A 104 8.07 -22.35 -5.56
CA CYS A 104 7.06 -21.34 -5.24
C CYS A 104 5.67 -21.65 -5.89
N GLY A 105 5.67 -22.35 -7.02
CA GLY A 105 4.44 -22.77 -7.71
C GLY A 105 3.60 -23.78 -6.93
N GLN A 106 4.22 -24.79 -6.31
CA GLN A 106 3.50 -25.83 -5.56
C GLN A 106 2.93 -25.29 -4.24
N THR A 107 3.65 -24.37 -3.58
CA THR A 107 3.21 -23.74 -2.32
C THR A 107 2.01 -22.79 -2.51
N LEU A 108 1.93 -22.06 -3.63
CA LEU A 108 0.76 -21.26 -3.97
C LEU A 108 -0.48 -22.15 -4.23
N TRP A 109 -0.32 -23.27 -4.96
CA TRP A 109 -1.43 -24.19 -5.23
C TRP A 109 -1.95 -24.93 -3.99
N ALA A 110 -1.08 -25.32 -3.06
CA ALA A 110 -1.50 -25.94 -1.80
C ALA A 110 -2.27 -24.98 -0.87
N ARG A 111 -1.97 -23.68 -0.91
CA ARG A 111 -2.65 -22.60 -0.14
C ARG A 111 -4.11 -22.42 -0.53
N ASP A 112 -4.41 -22.52 -1.82
CA ASP A 112 -5.77 -22.22 -2.29
C ASP A 112 -6.78 -23.31 -1.88
N ALA A 113 -6.30 -24.53 -1.58
CA ALA A 113 -7.10 -25.60 -0.99
C ALA A 113 -7.50 -25.33 0.48
N THR A 114 -6.68 -24.58 1.24
CA THR A 114 -6.97 -24.15 2.62
C THR A 114 -7.73 -22.82 2.71
N SER A 115 -7.96 -22.14 1.58
CA SER A 115 -8.62 -20.83 1.48
C SER A 115 -10.14 -20.87 1.19
N SER A 116 -10.82 -21.96 1.56
CA SER A 116 -12.24 -22.20 1.22
C SER A 116 -13.20 -21.08 1.64
N ALA A 117 -12.87 -20.33 2.70
CA ALA A 117 -13.70 -19.23 3.19
C ALA A 117 -13.92 -18.12 2.15
N TYR A 118 -12.88 -17.72 1.41
CA TYR A 118 -12.99 -16.63 0.43
C TYR A 118 -13.84 -17.01 -0.80
N ASN A 119 -14.01 -18.31 -1.05
CA ASN A 119 -14.87 -18.83 -2.11
C ASN A 119 -16.36 -18.83 -1.72
N ALA A 120 -16.68 -18.59 -0.45
CA ALA A 120 -18.06 -18.59 0.00
C ALA A 120 -18.85 -17.46 -0.67
N VAL A 121 -20.04 -17.78 -1.19
CA VAL A 121 -20.90 -16.81 -1.90
C VAL A 121 -21.30 -15.64 -1.01
N ASN A 122 -21.42 -15.88 0.30
CA ASN A 122 -21.76 -14.86 1.30
C ASN A 122 -20.55 -14.15 1.91
N TYR A 123 -19.32 -14.40 1.43
CA TYR A 123 -18.10 -13.81 2.02
C TYR A 123 -18.17 -12.29 2.06
N ASP A 124 -18.59 -11.65 0.97
CA ASP A 124 -18.68 -10.19 0.87
C ASP A 124 -19.71 -9.64 1.87
N ARG A 125 -20.87 -10.30 2.04
CA ARG A 125 -21.88 -9.92 3.05
C ARG A 125 -21.37 -10.05 4.47
N ILE A 126 -20.54 -11.06 4.75
CA ILE A 126 -19.93 -11.25 6.06
C ILE A 126 -18.93 -10.12 6.32
N LEU A 127 -18.10 -9.75 5.35
CA LEU A 127 -17.20 -8.61 5.47
C LEU A 127 -17.97 -7.30 5.71
N GLU A 128 -19.07 -7.07 4.98
CA GLU A 128 -19.91 -5.89 5.19
C GLU A 128 -20.48 -5.83 6.62
N SER A 129 -20.90 -6.97 7.18
CA SER A 129 -21.33 -7.05 8.60
C SER A 129 -20.21 -6.73 9.61
N LYS A 130 -18.95 -6.72 9.16
CA LYS A 130 -17.75 -6.34 9.92
C LYS A 130 -17.24 -4.94 9.55
N GLY A 131 -18.04 -4.15 8.83
CA GLY A 131 -17.68 -2.81 8.38
C GLY A 131 -16.66 -2.77 7.24
N CYS A 132 -16.48 -3.87 6.50
CA CYS A 132 -15.51 -3.98 5.40
C CYS A 132 -16.27 -4.11 4.07
N PHE A 133 -16.30 -3.06 3.25
CA PHE A 133 -17.14 -2.96 2.06
C PHE A 133 -16.35 -3.11 0.76
N MET A 134 -16.67 -4.13 -0.05
CA MET A 134 -16.06 -4.42 -1.35
C MET A 134 -16.46 -3.41 -2.45
N ARG A 135 -16.72 -2.16 -2.08
CA ARG A 135 -17.21 -1.07 -2.92
C ARG A 135 -16.72 0.27 -2.39
N GLN A 136 -16.93 1.32 -3.18
CA GLN A 136 -16.79 2.69 -2.70
C GLN A 136 -18.03 3.09 -1.90
N SER A 137 -17.84 4.01 -0.95
CA SER A 137 -18.93 4.73 -0.31
C SER A 137 -19.47 5.82 -1.25
N SER A 138 -20.56 6.48 -0.85
CA SER A 138 -21.08 7.65 -1.56
C SER A 138 -20.21 8.89 -1.42
N ALA A 139 -19.42 9.00 -0.34
CA ALA A 139 -18.58 10.17 -0.10
C ALA A 139 -17.18 10.03 -0.73
N GLY A 140 -16.62 8.81 -0.75
CA GLY A 140 -15.35 8.49 -1.39
C GLY A 140 -14.12 9.02 -0.64
N PRO A 141 -12.92 8.76 -1.18
CA PRO A 141 -11.69 9.35 -0.66
C PRO A 141 -11.63 10.85 -0.93
N ILE A 142 -10.82 11.57 -0.16
CA ILE A 142 -10.62 12.99 -0.40
C ILE A 142 -10.01 13.27 -1.79
N PRO A 143 -10.37 14.39 -2.47
CA PRO A 143 -9.89 14.69 -3.82
C PRO A 143 -8.36 14.74 -3.95
N TYR A 144 -7.66 15.16 -2.90
CA TYR A 144 -6.19 15.20 -2.88
C TYR A 144 -5.55 13.81 -3.04
N ASP A 145 -6.09 12.81 -2.35
CA ASP A 145 -5.58 11.44 -2.40
C ASP A 145 -5.98 10.75 -3.73
N ILE A 146 -7.13 11.11 -4.31
CA ILE A 146 -7.52 10.69 -5.68
C ILE A 146 -6.52 11.24 -6.70
N ALA A 147 -6.23 12.55 -6.66
CA ALA A 147 -5.25 13.17 -7.53
C ALA A 147 -3.83 12.59 -7.33
N LEU A 148 -3.48 12.17 -6.10
CA LEU A 148 -2.24 11.45 -5.87
C LEU A 148 -2.22 10.14 -6.67
N CYS A 149 -3.30 9.35 -6.65
CA CYS A 149 -3.37 8.09 -7.41
C CYS A 149 -3.14 8.28 -8.91
N GLU A 150 -3.66 9.35 -9.49
CA GLU A 150 -3.42 9.69 -10.90
C GLU A 150 -1.93 9.94 -11.18
N ARG A 151 -1.27 10.71 -10.29
CA ARG A 151 0.17 10.97 -10.38
C ARG A 151 1.03 9.73 -10.22
N LEU A 152 0.56 8.71 -9.48
CA LEU A 152 1.31 7.46 -9.32
C LEU A 152 1.52 6.70 -10.65
N PHE A 153 0.79 7.01 -11.72
CA PHE A 153 1.03 6.45 -13.05
C PHE A 153 1.97 7.30 -13.93
N GLU A 154 2.38 8.49 -13.47
CA GLU A 154 3.25 9.40 -14.20
C GLU A 154 4.67 8.85 -14.38
N ARG A 155 5.40 9.46 -15.31
CA ARG A 155 6.59 8.85 -15.93
C ARG A 155 7.79 8.79 -14.99
N ILE A 156 8.13 7.56 -14.59
CA ILE A 156 9.52 7.14 -14.35
C ILE A 156 10.02 6.46 -15.63
N LYS A 157 11.25 6.77 -16.06
CA LYS A 157 11.89 6.03 -17.15
C LYS A 157 12.09 4.59 -16.68
N PRO A 158 11.46 3.59 -17.32
CA PRO A 158 11.61 2.21 -16.91
C PRO A 158 13.09 1.78 -16.96
N SER A 159 13.50 0.90 -16.05
CA SER A 159 14.82 0.30 -16.10
C SER A 159 14.97 -0.49 -17.39
N LYS A 160 16.07 -0.31 -18.12
CA LYS A 160 16.41 -1.11 -19.30
C LYS A 160 16.87 -2.52 -18.88
N GLY A 161 16.72 -3.49 -19.78
CA GLY A 161 17.11 -4.89 -19.60
C GLY A 161 16.10 -5.74 -18.84
N THR A 162 14.83 -5.34 -18.78
CA THR A 162 13.76 -6.14 -18.16
C THR A 162 12.98 -6.93 -19.19
N LEU A 163 12.22 -7.94 -18.76
CA LEU A 163 11.32 -8.69 -19.65
C LEU A 163 10.16 -7.85 -20.21
N PHE A 164 9.93 -6.63 -19.69
CA PHE A 164 8.98 -5.68 -20.24
C PHE A 164 9.58 -4.78 -21.34
N ASP A 165 10.86 -4.94 -21.65
CA ASP A 165 11.51 -4.22 -22.75
C ASP A 165 11.03 -4.73 -24.12
N ASP A 166 10.99 -3.83 -25.09
CA ASP A 166 10.45 -4.09 -26.44
C ASP A 166 11.08 -5.29 -27.12
N MET A 167 12.37 -5.49 -26.91
CA MET A 167 13.12 -6.57 -27.54
C MET A 167 12.66 -7.97 -27.09
N TYR A 168 11.98 -8.08 -25.94
CA TYR A 168 11.47 -9.34 -25.41
C TYR A 168 9.96 -9.50 -25.54
N SER A 169 9.25 -8.51 -26.12
CA SER A 169 7.77 -8.48 -26.08
C SER A 169 7.12 -9.73 -26.69
N ARG A 170 7.63 -10.22 -27.81
CA ARG A 170 7.11 -11.44 -28.47
C ARG A 170 7.32 -12.70 -27.63
N ASP A 171 8.50 -12.84 -27.06
CA ASP A 171 8.85 -14.00 -26.22
C ASP A 171 8.10 -13.95 -24.89
N PHE A 172 7.88 -12.74 -24.36
CA PHE A 172 7.05 -12.49 -23.19
C PHE A 172 5.59 -12.89 -23.44
N ASP A 173 5.01 -12.50 -24.57
CA ASP A 173 3.63 -12.88 -24.94
C ASP A 173 3.49 -14.40 -25.12
N SER A 174 4.48 -15.03 -25.78
CA SER A 174 4.55 -16.49 -25.91
C SER A 174 4.68 -17.18 -24.56
N ALA A 175 5.47 -16.63 -23.64
CA ALA A 175 5.63 -17.14 -22.29
C ALA A 175 4.35 -16.99 -21.44
N LEU A 176 3.58 -15.90 -21.63
CA LEU A 176 2.29 -15.65 -20.97
C LEU A 176 1.19 -16.62 -21.41
N GLN A 177 1.23 -17.10 -22.67
CA GLN A 177 0.33 -18.15 -23.13
C GLN A 177 0.55 -19.47 -22.38
N ASN A 178 1.68 -19.64 -21.69
CA ASN A 178 1.93 -20.75 -20.78
C ASN A 178 1.49 -20.33 -19.36
N ARG A 179 0.21 -20.60 -19.08
CA ARG A 179 -0.60 -19.97 -18.03
C ARG A 179 -0.26 -20.36 -16.58
N SER A 180 0.71 -21.27 -16.38
CA SER A 180 1.26 -21.62 -15.06
C SER A 180 2.28 -20.60 -14.53
N LYS A 181 2.65 -19.59 -15.33
CA LYS A 181 3.78 -18.68 -15.08
C LYS A 181 3.41 -17.31 -14.50
N ALA A 182 2.15 -17.08 -14.10
CA ALA A 182 1.73 -15.78 -13.55
C ALA A 182 2.59 -15.32 -12.36
N HIS A 183 3.08 -16.25 -11.54
CA HIS A 183 3.99 -15.97 -10.43
C HIS A 183 5.35 -15.40 -10.88
N HIS A 184 5.84 -15.71 -12.09
CA HIS A 184 7.06 -15.11 -12.64
C HIS A 184 6.88 -13.64 -13.05
N LEU A 185 5.63 -13.17 -13.20
CA LEU A 185 5.32 -11.77 -13.49
C LEU A 185 5.38 -10.90 -12.24
N GLN A 186 5.15 -11.49 -11.06
CA GLN A 186 5.12 -10.78 -9.78
C GLN A 186 6.33 -9.83 -9.61
N PRO A 187 7.59 -10.26 -9.79
CA PRO A 187 8.73 -9.37 -9.54
C PRO A 187 8.91 -8.30 -10.62
N LEU A 188 8.31 -8.48 -11.80
CA LEU A 188 8.30 -7.48 -12.87
C LEU A 188 7.23 -6.41 -12.62
N LEU A 189 6.06 -6.80 -12.09
CA LEU A 189 4.95 -5.90 -11.77
C LEU A 189 5.17 -5.17 -10.44
N ILE A 190 5.67 -5.90 -9.45
CA ILE A 190 5.83 -5.47 -8.07
C ILE A 190 7.26 -5.80 -7.67
N PRO A 191 8.23 -4.91 -8.00
CA PRO A 191 9.63 -5.16 -7.71
C PRO A 191 9.85 -5.36 -6.20
N SER A 192 10.89 -6.08 -5.80
CA SER A 192 11.28 -6.18 -4.38
C SER A 192 11.75 -4.82 -3.86
N ALA A 193 11.26 -4.40 -2.70
CA ALA A 193 11.74 -3.19 -2.03
C ALA A 193 13.24 -3.30 -1.68
N GLU A 194 13.68 -4.48 -1.23
CA GLU A 194 15.07 -4.78 -0.89
C GLU A 194 15.98 -4.72 -2.12
N ASN A 195 15.57 -5.31 -3.24
CA ASN A 195 16.34 -5.24 -4.48
C ASN A 195 16.44 -3.81 -5.00
N GLN A 196 15.37 -3.01 -4.87
CA GLN A 196 15.42 -1.60 -5.23
C GLN A 196 16.37 -0.80 -4.31
N PHE A 197 16.37 -1.09 -3.00
CA PHE A 197 17.33 -0.50 -2.07
C PHE A 197 18.78 -0.86 -2.41
N ILE A 198 19.08 -2.14 -2.69
CA ILE A 198 20.40 -2.61 -3.13
C ILE A 198 20.83 -1.91 -4.43
N ARG A 199 19.88 -1.61 -5.32
CA ARG A 199 20.12 -0.86 -6.57
C ARG A 199 20.25 0.65 -6.38
N GLY A 200 20.21 1.15 -5.14
CA GLY A 200 20.48 2.55 -4.80
C GLY A 200 19.26 3.40 -4.43
N GLU A 201 18.04 2.85 -4.38
CA GLU A 201 16.87 3.60 -3.90
C GLU A 201 16.87 3.65 -2.36
N THR A 202 17.64 4.60 -1.82
CA THR A 202 17.90 4.71 -0.37
C THR A 202 16.65 5.03 0.47
N ARG A 203 15.58 5.54 -0.14
CA ARG A 203 14.29 5.77 0.55
C ARG A 203 13.66 4.48 1.07
N LEU A 204 13.98 3.35 0.45
CA LEU A 204 13.44 2.04 0.80
C LEU A 204 14.19 1.36 1.96
N LYS A 205 15.15 2.03 2.60
CA LYS A 205 15.94 1.45 3.71
C LYS A 205 15.05 0.85 4.82
N ASP A 206 13.95 1.55 5.13
CA ASP A 206 13.01 1.23 6.21
C ASP A 206 11.78 0.46 5.70
N VAL A 207 11.79 -0.03 4.47
CA VAL A 207 10.73 -0.87 3.91
C VAL A 207 11.13 -2.33 3.98
N THR A 208 10.17 -3.18 4.33
CA THR A 208 10.29 -4.64 4.29
C THR A 208 9.19 -5.24 3.43
N GLY A 209 9.57 -6.21 2.61
CA GLY A 209 8.68 -7.03 1.81
C GLY A 209 8.31 -8.33 2.51
N GLY A 210 7.22 -8.95 2.05
CA GLY A 210 6.88 -10.33 2.38
C GLY A 210 6.38 -11.06 1.14
N TYR A 211 6.64 -12.35 1.08
CA TYR A 211 6.28 -13.20 -0.07
C TYR A 211 5.57 -14.44 0.44
N ASN A 212 4.26 -14.52 0.21
CA ASN A 212 3.44 -15.61 0.71
C ASN A 212 3.62 -15.85 2.22
N ASP A 213 3.79 -14.77 2.99
CA ASP A 213 4.06 -14.81 4.43
C ASP A 213 2.75 -14.68 5.22
N PRO A 214 2.41 -15.62 6.12
CA PRO A 214 1.20 -15.53 6.92
C PRO A 214 1.31 -14.41 7.96
N TRP A 215 0.22 -13.67 8.15
CA TRP A 215 0.13 -12.56 9.09
C TRP A 215 -0.15 -13.04 10.52
N VAL A 216 0.76 -13.87 11.03
CA VAL A 216 0.63 -14.63 12.28
C VAL A 216 0.44 -13.77 13.54
N LYS A 217 0.87 -12.49 13.51
CA LYS A 217 0.73 -11.58 14.66
C LYS A 217 -0.62 -10.88 14.74
N THR A 218 -1.46 -10.98 13.72
CA THR A 218 -2.80 -10.36 13.71
C THR A 218 -3.91 -11.38 13.98
N ASP A 219 -5.06 -10.88 14.40
CA ASP A 219 -6.30 -11.65 14.35
C ASP A 219 -7.05 -11.36 13.05
N PRO A 220 -7.51 -12.39 12.32
CA PRO A 220 -8.25 -12.20 11.08
C PRO A 220 -9.61 -11.53 11.36
N ILE A 221 -10.11 -10.79 10.37
CA ILE A 221 -11.47 -10.22 10.42
C ILE A 221 -12.50 -11.35 10.29
N TYR A 222 -12.29 -12.21 9.31
CA TYR A 222 -13.13 -13.39 9.07
C TYR A 222 -12.39 -14.40 8.18
N GLY A 223 -12.46 -15.67 8.55
CA GLY A 223 -11.83 -16.76 7.81
C GLY A 223 -10.36 -16.96 8.19
N PRO A 224 -9.50 -17.41 7.25
CA PRO A 224 -8.12 -17.77 7.54
C PRO A 224 -7.26 -16.54 7.84
N ILE A 225 -6.11 -16.77 8.49
CA ILE A 225 -5.08 -15.74 8.65
C ILE A 225 -4.66 -15.25 7.25
N PRO A 226 -4.61 -13.93 7.00
CA PRO A 226 -4.15 -13.42 5.71
C PRO A 226 -2.73 -13.90 5.39
N GLN A 227 -2.50 -14.25 4.14
CA GLN A 227 -1.20 -14.65 3.61
C GLN A 227 -1.04 -14.11 2.18
N PRO A 228 -0.83 -12.78 2.04
CA PRO A 228 -0.71 -12.15 0.73
C PRO A 228 0.43 -12.77 -0.10
N SER A 229 0.22 -12.93 -1.40
CA SER A 229 1.27 -13.36 -2.33
C SER A 229 2.49 -12.43 -2.27
N HIS A 230 2.24 -11.13 -2.10
CA HIS A 230 3.26 -10.15 -1.75
C HIS A 230 2.70 -9.08 -0.82
N THR A 231 3.56 -8.51 0.01
CA THR A 231 3.20 -7.40 0.89
C THR A 231 4.38 -6.45 1.06
N ARG A 232 4.09 -5.19 1.35
CA ARG A 232 5.07 -4.21 1.82
C ARG A 232 4.59 -3.53 3.07
N GLY A 233 5.51 -3.33 4.00
CA GLY A 233 5.30 -2.57 5.22
C GLY A 233 6.56 -1.86 5.68
N LEU A 234 6.44 -1.19 6.81
CA LEU A 234 7.54 -0.47 7.45
C LEU A 234 8.31 -1.40 8.38
N LYS A 235 9.63 -1.27 8.38
CA LYS A 235 10.51 -1.85 9.40
C LYS A 235 10.36 -1.07 10.71
N GLY A 236 10.73 -1.69 11.82
CA GLY A 236 10.85 -0.99 13.10
C GLY A 236 11.79 0.22 13.04
N SER A 237 12.82 0.18 12.18
CA SER A 237 13.76 1.28 11.96
C SER A 237 13.14 2.55 11.37
N ALA A 238 11.93 2.47 10.80
CA ALA A 238 11.17 3.65 10.37
C ALA A 238 10.77 4.56 11.55
N PHE A 239 10.75 4.02 12.77
CA PHE A 239 10.27 4.65 13.98
C PHE A 239 11.38 4.83 15.00
N SER A 240 11.30 5.90 15.79
CA SER A 240 12.15 6.02 16.97
C SER A 240 11.77 4.97 18.00
N TRP A 241 12.69 4.65 18.91
CA TRP A 241 12.39 3.69 19.96
C TRP A 241 11.22 4.15 20.87
N LEU A 242 11.08 5.47 21.14
CA LEU A 242 9.93 6.02 21.86
C LEU A 242 8.62 5.80 21.09
N GLN A 243 8.65 5.95 19.76
CA GLN A 243 7.51 5.66 18.89
C GLN A 243 7.14 4.17 18.93
N LEU A 244 8.12 3.27 18.88
CA LEU A 244 7.87 1.81 18.99
C LEU A 244 7.28 1.43 20.35
N ARG A 245 7.72 2.07 21.44
CA ARG A 245 7.17 1.84 22.79
C ARG A 245 5.71 2.28 22.88
N LYS A 246 5.34 3.41 22.27
CA LYS A 246 3.94 3.88 22.19
C LYS A 246 3.02 2.91 21.44
N LEU A 247 3.55 2.10 20.54
CA LEU A 247 2.76 1.03 19.89
C LEU A 247 2.47 -0.14 20.84
N GLY A 248 2.95 -0.12 22.08
CA GLY A 248 2.77 -1.21 23.05
C GLY A 248 3.47 -2.50 22.62
N ILE A 249 4.40 -2.41 21.67
CA ILE A 249 5.15 -3.56 21.17
C ILE A 249 6.25 -3.82 22.19
N LYS A 250 5.93 -4.65 23.19
CA LYS A 250 6.93 -5.23 24.08
C LYS A 250 7.83 -6.11 23.20
N ILE A 251 8.99 -5.56 22.83
CA ILE A 251 10.01 -6.13 21.93
C ILE A 251 10.43 -7.56 22.33
N LYS A 252 10.11 -8.01 23.56
CA LYS A 252 10.61 -9.25 24.16
C LYS A 252 9.58 -10.39 24.32
N SER A 253 8.36 -10.31 23.76
CA SER A 253 7.44 -11.48 23.79
C SER A 253 7.16 -12.02 22.40
N ASN A 254 7.91 -13.04 21.99
CA ASN A 254 7.87 -13.64 20.65
C ASN A 254 6.51 -14.27 20.25
N ASN A 255 5.54 -14.37 21.16
CA ASN A 255 4.24 -15.02 20.91
C ASN A 255 2.99 -14.14 21.11
N LYS A 256 3.12 -12.81 21.32
CA LYS A 256 1.93 -11.96 21.49
C LYS A 256 1.42 -11.42 20.16
N LYS A 257 0.09 -11.49 19.98
CA LYS A 257 -0.64 -10.77 18.93
C LYS A 257 -0.41 -9.27 19.06
N SER A 258 -0.44 -8.57 17.94
CA SER A 258 -0.32 -7.12 17.87
C SER A 258 -1.28 -6.57 16.80
N LEU A 259 -1.85 -5.41 17.10
CA LEU A 259 -2.65 -4.66 16.13
C LEU A 259 -1.79 -3.98 15.06
N TYR A 260 -0.54 -3.63 15.38
CA TYR A 260 0.29 -2.77 14.54
C TYR A 260 1.34 -3.51 13.72
N THR A 261 1.59 -4.79 14.02
CA THR A 261 2.54 -5.62 13.31
C THR A 261 1.90 -6.92 12.85
N VAL A 262 2.12 -7.27 11.57
CA VAL A 262 1.46 -8.42 10.95
C VAL A 262 2.29 -9.71 11.01
N ARG A 263 3.60 -9.56 11.03
CA ARG A 263 4.61 -10.61 11.25
C ARG A 263 5.82 -9.97 11.92
N GLU A 264 6.84 -10.74 12.23
CA GLU A 264 8.09 -10.16 12.73
C GLU A 264 8.61 -9.04 11.80
N GLU A 265 8.95 -7.91 12.40
CA GLU A 265 9.58 -6.76 11.73
C GLU A 265 8.75 -6.01 10.69
N MET A 266 7.48 -6.38 10.44
CA MET A 266 6.59 -5.65 9.51
C MET A 266 5.49 -4.91 10.25
N TYR A 267 5.57 -3.59 10.23
CA TYR A 267 4.65 -2.65 10.85
C TYR A 267 3.84 -1.95 9.76
N PHE A 268 2.56 -1.70 10.03
CA PHE A 268 1.67 -0.94 9.14
C PHE A 268 1.86 -1.26 7.65
N PRO A 269 1.51 -2.48 7.19
CA PRO A 269 1.54 -2.79 5.76
C PRO A 269 0.72 -1.77 4.97
N TYR A 270 1.23 -1.36 3.81
CA TYR A 270 0.58 -0.34 2.98
C TYR A 270 0.34 -0.81 1.54
N LEU A 271 0.91 -1.94 1.15
CA LEU A 271 0.67 -2.57 -0.14
C LEU A 271 0.53 -4.08 0.05
N THR A 272 -0.53 -4.68 -0.51
CA THR A 272 -0.62 -6.13 -0.69
C THR A 272 -0.81 -6.48 -2.16
N ALA A 273 -0.48 -7.72 -2.51
CA ALA A 273 -0.84 -8.25 -3.80
C ALA A 273 -1.22 -9.72 -3.72
N GLU A 274 -2.13 -10.10 -4.61
CA GLU A 274 -2.57 -11.47 -4.79
C GLU A 274 -2.49 -11.85 -6.26
N ILE A 275 -1.90 -13.01 -6.51
CA ILE A 275 -1.80 -13.61 -7.83
C ILE A 275 -2.86 -14.67 -7.96
N LYS A 276 -3.49 -14.74 -9.14
CA LYS A 276 -4.35 -15.87 -9.51
C LYS A 276 -3.81 -16.57 -10.74
N CYS A 277 -3.98 -17.89 -10.72
CA CYS A 277 -3.69 -18.78 -11.84
C CYS A 277 -5.01 -19.25 -12.45
N GLU A 278 -5.03 -19.45 -13.77
CA GLU A 278 -6.13 -19.85 -14.67
C GLU A 278 -7.54 -20.03 -14.09
N LYS A 279 -7.74 -21.00 -13.19
CA LYS A 279 -9.06 -21.43 -12.75
C LYS A 279 -9.69 -20.53 -11.69
N GLN A 280 -8.94 -19.56 -11.17
CA GLN A 280 -9.38 -18.71 -10.08
C GLN A 280 -9.66 -17.30 -10.58
N ALA A 281 -10.85 -16.81 -10.23
CA ALA A 281 -11.31 -15.49 -10.61
C ALA A 281 -10.54 -14.40 -9.83
N LEU A 282 -10.25 -13.27 -10.48
CA LEU A 282 -9.60 -12.11 -9.82
C LEU A 282 -10.43 -11.58 -8.65
N GLU A 283 -11.74 -11.83 -8.64
CA GLU A 283 -12.65 -11.53 -7.53
C GLU A 283 -12.20 -12.22 -6.23
N LEU A 284 -11.58 -13.41 -6.33
CA LEU A 284 -11.01 -14.09 -5.17
C LEU A 284 -9.78 -13.36 -4.63
N ALA A 285 -8.90 -12.87 -5.51
CA ALA A 285 -7.76 -12.04 -5.13
C ALA A 285 -8.23 -10.73 -4.50
N ASP A 286 -9.28 -10.12 -5.06
CA ASP A 286 -9.87 -8.90 -4.52
C ASP A 286 -10.39 -9.11 -3.10
N ARG A 287 -11.04 -10.24 -2.81
CA ARG A 287 -11.50 -10.60 -1.45
C ARG A 287 -10.35 -10.78 -0.46
N GLN A 288 -9.29 -11.48 -0.87
CA GLN A 288 -8.09 -11.70 -0.05
C GLN A 288 -7.35 -10.39 0.24
N ASN A 289 -7.22 -9.54 -0.78
CA ASN A 289 -6.63 -8.21 -0.65
C ASN A 289 -7.47 -7.30 0.25
N MET A 290 -8.80 -7.31 0.11
CA MET A 290 -9.68 -6.55 1.00
C MET A 290 -9.52 -6.96 2.46
N HIS A 291 -9.49 -8.26 2.74
CA HIS A 291 -9.29 -8.75 4.10
C HIS A 291 -7.95 -8.27 4.68
N SER A 292 -6.87 -8.39 3.91
CA SER A 292 -5.54 -7.93 4.30
C SER A 292 -5.50 -6.42 4.53
N MET A 293 -6.07 -5.63 3.61
CA MET A 293 -6.07 -4.17 3.73
C MET A 293 -6.95 -3.64 4.84
N CYS A 294 -8.07 -4.28 5.15
CA CYS A 294 -8.87 -3.90 6.31
C CYS A 294 -8.11 -4.14 7.63
N ILE A 295 -7.28 -5.19 7.74
CA ILE A 295 -6.42 -5.40 8.91
C ILE A 295 -5.35 -4.32 9.01
N ALA A 296 -4.70 -3.99 7.90
CA ALA A 296 -3.70 -2.92 7.87
C ALA A 296 -4.30 -1.54 8.23
N LEU A 297 -5.46 -1.20 7.66
CA LEU A 297 -6.15 0.05 7.95
C LEU A 297 -6.66 0.10 9.39
N ARG A 298 -7.12 -1.02 9.95
CA ARG A 298 -7.50 -1.12 11.36
C ARG A 298 -6.34 -0.75 12.28
N ALA A 299 -5.10 -1.12 11.93
CA ALA A 299 -3.93 -0.71 12.68
C ALA A 299 -3.78 0.83 12.72
N VAL A 300 -3.89 1.48 11.56
CA VAL A 300 -3.75 2.94 11.43
C VAL A 300 -4.90 3.66 12.15
N VAL A 301 -6.13 3.19 12.00
CA VAL A 301 -7.31 3.75 12.67
C VAL A 301 -7.22 3.55 14.18
N SER A 302 -6.74 2.41 14.66
CA SER A 302 -6.56 2.18 16.10
C SER A 302 -5.55 3.16 16.69
N LEU A 303 -4.43 3.38 16.00
CA LEU A 303 -3.47 4.42 16.38
C LEU A 303 -4.09 5.83 16.35
N ALA A 304 -4.93 6.11 15.36
CA ALA A 304 -5.65 7.38 15.26
C ALA A 304 -6.66 7.58 16.40
N LYS A 305 -7.32 6.51 16.87
CA LYS A 305 -8.19 6.52 18.06
C LYS A 305 -7.40 6.89 19.32
N GLU A 306 -6.20 6.33 19.49
CA GLU A 306 -5.30 6.69 20.62
C GLU A 306 -4.89 8.18 20.59
N ALA A 307 -4.78 8.76 19.40
CA ALA A 307 -4.56 10.19 19.18
C ALA A 307 -5.83 11.06 19.28
N ARG A 308 -6.94 10.50 19.78
CA ARG A 308 -8.24 11.16 20.03
C ARG A 308 -8.87 11.76 18.75
N SER A 309 -9.82 12.69 18.90
CA SER A 309 -10.63 13.22 17.79
C SER A 309 -9.79 13.82 16.65
N VAL A 310 -8.69 14.52 16.98
CA VAL A 310 -7.79 15.07 15.95
C VAL A 310 -7.17 13.96 15.11
N GLY A 311 -6.74 12.86 15.76
CA GLY A 311 -6.23 11.68 15.07
C GLY A 311 -7.25 11.08 14.10
N LEU A 312 -8.48 10.88 14.54
CA LEU A 312 -9.55 10.34 13.68
C LEU A 312 -9.85 11.22 12.47
N CYS A 313 -9.88 12.55 12.64
CA CYS A 313 -10.04 13.48 11.52
C CYS A 313 -8.89 13.39 10.51
N THR A 314 -7.67 13.05 10.94
CA THR A 314 -6.51 12.95 10.03
C THR A 314 -6.55 11.74 9.11
N VAL A 315 -7.35 10.72 9.43
CA VAL A 315 -7.45 9.47 8.68
C VAL A 315 -8.78 9.29 7.96
N HIS A 316 -9.83 10.00 8.35
CA HIS A 316 -11.13 9.98 7.69
C HIS A 316 -11.01 10.27 6.19
N GLN A 317 -11.54 9.38 5.36
CA GLN A 317 -11.52 9.42 3.89
C GLN A 317 -10.11 9.52 3.25
N ARG A 318 -9.06 9.24 4.01
CA ARG A 318 -7.70 9.18 3.46
C ARG A 318 -7.41 7.82 2.86
N LEU A 319 -6.73 7.79 1.72
CA LEU A 319 -6.14 6.55 1.25
C LEU A 319 -4.96 6.18 2.16
N LEU A 320 -5.04 5.00 2.77
CA LEU A 320 -4.10 4.51 3.77
C LEU A 320 -3.32 3.27 3.33
N GLY A 321 -3.76 2.60 2.28
CA GLY A 321 -3.09 1.44 1.73
C GLY A 321 -3.65 1.07 0.37
N PHE A 322 -2.95 0.19 -0.33
CA PHE A 322 -3.26 -0.21 -1.69
C PHE A 322 -3.16 -1.72 -1.86
N SER A 323 -3.85 -2.25 -2.87
CA SER A 323 -3.69 -3.65 -3.26
C SER A 323 -3.62 -3.83 -4.75
N ILE A 324 -2.94 -4.90 -5.18
CA ILE A 324 -2.86 -5.32 -6.57
C ILE A 324 -3.37 -6.75 -6.69
N SER A 325 -4.41 -6.97 -7.47
CA SER A 325 -4.87 -8.31 -7.86
C SER A 325 -4.46 -8.54 -9.30
N HIS A 326 -3.75 -9.61 -9.61
CA HIS A 326 -3.36 -9.88 -11.00
C HIS A 326 -3.33 -11.35 -11.36
N ASP A 327 -3.37 -11.59 -12.65
CA ASP A 327 -3.19 -12.89 -13.28
C ASP A 327 -2.33 -12.71 -14.55
N HIS A 328 -2.37 -13.71 -15.44
CA HIS A 328 -1.67 -13.66 -16.71
C HIS A 328 -2.28 -12.68 -17.75
N GLU A 329 -3.52 -12.24 -17.59
CA GLU A 329 -4.22 -11.36 -18.55
C GLU A 329 -4.15 -9.89 -18.18
N GLY A 330 -4.14 -9.56 -16.89
CA GLY A 330 -4.26 -8.18 -16.43
C GLY A 330 -4.07 -8.00 -14.93
N PHE A 331 -4.23 -6.76 -14.47
CA PHE A 331 -4.20 -6.43 -13.05
C PHE A 331 -5.23 -5.36 -12.69
N ARG A 332 -5.67 -5.40 -11.44
CA ARG A 332 -6.57 -4.43 -10.79
C ARG A 332 -5.84 -3.81 -9.60
N ILE A 333 -5.93 -2.50 -9.47
CA ILE A 333 -5.36 -1.73 -8.36
C ILE A 333 -6.50 -1.08 -7.60
N TYR A 334 -6.49 -1.25 -6.28
CA TYR A 334 -7.43 -0.62 -5.37
C TYR A 334 -6.68 0.20 -4.32
N GLY A 335 -7.20 1.37 -3.99
CA GLY A 335 -6.83 2.13 -2.80
C GLY A 335 -7.87 1.90 -1.70
N TYR A 336 -7.46 1.90 -0.44
CA TYR A 336 -8.35 1.64 0.70
C TYR A 336 -8.38 2.84 1.64
N TYR A 337 -9.57 3.17 2.12
CA TYR A 337 -9.80 4.31 3.01
C TYR A 337 -10.83 3.96 4.08
N PRO A 338 -10.70 4.54 5.29
CA PRO A 338 -11.74 4.45 6.31
C PRO A 338 -12.70 5.64 6.22
N GLU A 339 -13.96 5.42 6.52
CA GLU A 339 -14.90 6.47 6.93
C GLU A 339 -15.18 6.31 8.42
N ILE A 340 -15.03 7.42 9.14
CA ILE A 340 -15.19 7.49 10.59
C ILE A 340 -16.50 8.19 10.91
N GLU A 341 -17.41 7.47 11.58
CA GLU A 341 -18.69 7.96 12.06
C GLU A 341 -18.83 7.56 13.54
N ASP A 342 -19.15 8.53 14.41
CA ASP A 342 -19.31 8.31 15.85
C ASP A 342 -18.17 7.55 16.54
N GLY A 343 -16.94 7.70 16.04
CA GLY A 343 -15.76 7.03 16.56
C GLY A 343 -15.57 5.59 16.07
N GLU A 344 -16.49 5.06 15.26
CA GLU A 344 -16.34 3.78 14.58
C GLU A 344 -15.93 3.94 13.12
N ALA A 345 -15.24 2.92 12.61
CA ALA A 345 -14.65 2.96 11.28
C ALA A 345 -15.24 1.90 10.37
N SER A 346 -15.68 2.33 9.20
CA SER A 346 -16.01 1.48 8.06
C SER A 346 -14.92 1.58 7.01
N PHE A 347 -14.52 0.47 6.41
CA PHE A 347 -13.43 0.41 5.43
C PHE A 347 -13.99 0.17 4.03
N PHE A 348 -13.60 1.02 3.09
CA PHE A 348 -14.03 0.99 1.70
C PHE A 348 -12.83 0.86 0.77
N ARG A 349 -13.10 0.49 -0.49
CA ARG A 349 -12.10 0.48 -1.56
C ARG A 349 -12.46 1.46 -2.67
N TRP A 350 -11.44 2.04 -3.28
CA TRP A 350 -11.50 2.93 -4.42
C TRP A 350 -10.83 2.25 -5.62
N PRO A 351 -11.53 2.09 -6.76
CA PRO A 351 -10.90 1.55 -7.97
C PRO A 351 -9.88 2.55 -8.53
N VAL A 352 -8.60 2.18 -8.50
CA VAL A 352 -7.51 3.04 -8.98
C VAL A 352 -7.20 2.74 -10.44
N ALA A 353 -7.09 1.46 -10.81
CA ALA A 353 -6.85 1.06 -12.20
C ALA A 353 -7.31 -0.37 -12.45
N GLN A 354 -7.69 -0.66 -13.70
CA GLN A 354 -7.90 -2.02 -14.20
C GLN A 354 -7.35 -2.06 -15.63
N LEU A 355 -6.22 -2.73 -15.81
CA LEU A 355 -5.44 -2.68 -17.05
C LEU A 355 -5.09 -4.09 -17.52
N THR A 356 -4.77 -4.21 -18.80
CA THR A 356 -4.40 -5.49 -19.42
C THR A 356 -2.89 -5.66 -19.45
N MET A 357 -2.39 -6.88 -19.34
CA MET A 357 -0.96 -7.18 -19.56
C MET A 357 -0.60 -7.28 -21.04
N ARG A 358 -1.56 -7.03 -21.95
CA ARG A 358 -1.37 -7.23 -23.39
C ARG A 358 -0.67 -6.05 -24.07
N THR A 359 -0.88 -4.82 -23.60
CA THR A 359 -0.24 -3.63 -24.19
C THR A 359 1.06 -3.29 -23.46
N LYS A 360 2.01 -2.68 -24.18
CA LYS A 360 3.30 -2.26 -23.62
C LYS A 360 3.12 -1.22 -22.52
N GLU A 361 2.26 -0.24 -22.76
CA GLU A 361 2.00 0.88 -21.88
C GLU A 361 1.45 0.40 -20.53
N ASP A 362 0.53 -0.57 -20.57
CA ASP A 362 -0.13 -1.12 -19.40
C ASP A 362 0.79 -2.04 -18.58
N ARG A 363 1.64 -2.87 -19.22
CA ARG A 363 2.60 -3.74 -18.52
C ARG A 363 3.48 -2.96 -17.54
N TRP A 364 3.95 -1.80 -18.00
CA TRP A 364 4.76 -0.92 -17.17
C TRP A 364 3.95 -0.08 -16.17
N ALA A 365 2.62 0.01 -16.31
CA ALA A 365 1.80 0.86 -15.44
C ALA A 365 1.78 0.37 -14.00
N CYS A 366 1.69 -0.95 -13.77
CA CYS A 366 1.78 -1.51 -12.42
C CYS A 366 3.16 -1.26 -11.78
N TYR A 367 4.23 -1.50 -12.54
CA TYR A 367 5.59 -1.23 -12.07
C TYR A 367 5.76 0.25 -11.69
N ARG A 368 5.34 1.17 -12.57
CA ARG A 368 5.38 2.62 -12.31
C ARG A 368 4.59 2.98 -11.07
N PHE A 369 3.38 2.43 -10.94
CA PHE A 369 2.54 2.63 -9.78
C PHE A 369 3.26 2.24 -8.49
N VAL A 370 3.85 1.05 -8.40
CA VAL A 370 4.54 0.59 -7.18
C VAL A 370 5.76 1.45 -6.85
N VAL A 371 6.58 1.80 -7.85
CA VAL A 371 7.76 2.65 -7.63
C VAL A 371 7.35 4.06 -7.20
N ASN A 372 6.33 4.64 -7.83
CA ASN A 372 5.82 5.96 -7.44
C ASN A 372 5.11 5.91 -6.08
N LEU A 373 4.48 4.79 -5.73
CA LEU A 373 3.86 4.59 -4.41
C LEU A 373 4.93 4.71 -3.31
N ASP A 374 6.08 4.07 -3.50
CA ASP A 374 7.22 4.20 -2.59
C ASP A 374 7.80 5.63 -2.55
N ARG A 375 7.76 6.32 -3.68
CA ARG A 375 8.38 7.64 -3.83
C ARG A 375 7.53 8.77 -3.25
N GLU A 376 6.21 8.71 -3.46
CA GLU A 376 5.28 9.80 -3.14
C GLU A 376 4.39 9.48 -1.96
N PHE A 377 3.76 8.30 -1.95
CA PHE A 377 2.79 7.94 -0.92
C PHE A 377 3.47 7.52 0.38
N LEU A 378 4.52 6.69 0.32
CA LEU A 378 5.18 6.13 1.51
C LEU A 378 5.70 7.21 2.48
N PRO A 379 6.35 8.31 2.05
CA PRO A 379 6.74 9.39 2.96
C PRO A 379 5.54 10.03 3.65
N ILE A 380 4.48 10.36 2.89
CA ILE A 380 3.23 10.94 3.41
C ILE A 380 2.60 10.02 4.46
N HIS A 381 2.55 8.72 4.16
CA HIS A 381 1.99 7.72 5.05
C HIS A 381 2.83 7.57 6.33
N THR A 382 4.16 7.52 6.19
CA THR A 382 5.09 7.40 7.33
C THR A 382 5.00 8.62 8.25
N ASP A 383 4.96 9.83 7.69
CA ASP A 383 4.84 11.06 8.46
C ASP A 383 3.49 11.15 9.17
N ARG A 384 2.41 10.67 8.54
CA ARG A 384 1.10 10.54 9.19
C ARG A 384 1.18 9.64 10.42
N LEU A 385 1.80 8.46 10.31
CA LEU A 385 1.96 7.55 11.47
C LEU A 385 2.79 8.19 12.58
N LYS A 386 3.89 8.86 12.23
CA LYS A 386 4.73 9.59 13.19
C LYS A 386 3.99 10.72 13.88
N TYR A 387 3.16 11.45 13.13
CA TYR A 387 2.31 12.51 13.65
C TYR A 387 1.27 11.96 14.64
N LEU A 388 0.58 10.87 14.29
CA LEU A 388 -0.34 10.20 15.22
C LEU A 388 0.38 9.75 16.49
N LEU A 389 1.55 9.11 16.37
CA LEU A 389 2.37 8.68 17.49
C LEU A 389 2.86 9.83 18.37
N ALA A 390 3.09 11.02 17.81
CA ALA A 390 3.45 12.20 18.60
C ALA A 390 2.29 12.63 19.52
N MET A 391 1.04 12.44 19.07
CA MET A 391 -0.17 12.80 19.82
C MET A 391 -0.62 11.75 20.86
N VAL A 392 -0.17 10.50 20.75
CA VAL A 392 -0.43 9.48 21.76
C VAL A 392 0.26 9.87 23.07
N TYR A 393 -0.51 9.97 24.16
CA TYR A 393 0.00 10.29 25.49
C TYR A 393 0.81 9.11 26.06
N THR A 394 1.87 9.41 26.80
CA THR A 394 2.67 8.44 27.56
C THR A 394 2.69 8.89 29.00
N ASP A 395 2.29 8.01 29.93
CA ASP A 395 2.33 8.30 31.37
C ASP A 395 3.76 8.61 31.84
N SER A 396 3.90 9.48 32.85
CA SER A 396 5.21 9.89 33.39
C SER A 396 5.97 8.75 34.07
N ASP A 397 5.26 7.79 34.67
CA ASP A 397 5.84 6.61 35.32
C ASP A 397 6.48 5.66 34.31
N ASP A 398 5.97 5.70 33.08
CA ASP A 398 6.59 4.99 31.98
C ASP A 398 8.02 5.50 31.84
N ILE A 399 8.26 6.84 31.91
CA ILE A 399 9.56 7.56 31.74
C ILE A 399 10.60 7.19 32.81
N SER A 400 10.21 6.90 34.06
CA SER A 400 11.17 6.52 35.11
C SER A 400 11.77 5.13 34.87
N ASP A 401 10.97 4.16 34.40
CA ASP A 401 11.47 2.84 33.99
C ASP A 401 12.55 2.95 32.88
N TYR A 402 12.56 4.06 32.10
CA TYR A 402 13.57 4.31 31.06
C TYR A 402 14.95 4.64 31.63
N LEU A 403 15.02 5.41 32.72
CA LEU A 403 16.30 5.79 33.31
C LEU A 403 16.98 4.57 33.93
N GLU A 404 16.20 3.63 34.46
CA GLU A 404 16.71 2.36 35.00
C GLU A 404 17.11 1.36 33.91
N GLU A 405 16.25 1.06 32.91
CA GLU A 405 16.59 0.08 31.86
C GLU A 405 17.74 0.57 30.94
N SER A 406 17.85 1.88 30.70
CA SER A 406 18.97 2.46 29.94
C SER A 406 20.28 2.51 30.73
N ALA A 407 20.23 2.55 32.06
CA ALA A 407 21.41 2.40 32.92
C ALA A 407 21.92 0.96 32.90
N ASP A 408 21.01 -0.03 32.89
CA ASP A 408 21.34 -1.45 32.80
C ASP A 408 21.95 -1.84 31.44
N LEU A 409 21.42 -1.32 30.32
CA LEU A 409 22.00 -1.58 28.99
C LEU A 409 23.41 -0.98 28.84
N ARG A 410 23.69 0.19 29.46
CA ARG A 410 25.03 0.78 29.50
C ARG A 410 25.99 0.03 30.44
N SER A 411 25.47 -0.67 31.44
CA SER A 411 26.21 -1.56 32.34
C SER A 411 26.64 -2.85 31.61
N TYR A 412 25.75 -3.43 30.80
CA TYR A 412 26.05 -4.60 29.97
C TYR A 412 27.05 -4.29 28.85
N GLY A 413 26.95 -3.14 28.17
CA GLY A 413 27.90 -2.72 27.15
C GLY A 413 29.33 -2.47 27.66
N ARG A 414 29.50 -2.16 28.96
CA ARG A 414 30.83 -1.94 29.57
C ARG A 414 31.54 -3.23 30.00
N LYS A 415 30.86 -4.37 30.02
CA LYS A 415 31.45 -5.67 30.38
C LYS A 415 31.99 -6.47 29.19
N VAL A 416 31.72 -6.05 27.95
CA VAL A 416 32.12 -6.79 26.74
C VAL A 416 33.47 -6.31 26.18
N ASP A 417 33.98 -5.15 26.60
CA ASP A 417 35.23 -4.56 26.09
C ASP A 417 36.47 -4.82 26.99
N LEU A 418 36.51 -5.92 27.74
CA LEU A 418 37.66 -6.27 28.60
C LEU A 418 38.32 -7.63 28.31
N TYR A 419 37.91 -8.32 27.25
CA TYR A 419 38.64 -9.48 26.74
C TYR A 419 38.53 -9.57 25.21
N CYS A 420 39.38 -8.83 24.50
CA CYS A 420 39.95 -9.20 23.20
C CYS A 420 41.17 -8.32 22.91
#